data_AF-A0A2T4CZF5-F1
#
_entry.id   AF-A0A2T4CZF5-F1
#
_cell.length_a   1.000
_cell.length_b   1.000
_cell.length_c   1.000
_cell.angle_alpha   90.00
_cell.angle_beta   90.00
_cell.angle_gamma   90.00
#
_symmetry.space_group_name_H-M   'P 1'
#
loop_
_entity.id
_entity.type
_entity.pdbx_description
1 polymer ?
#
loop_
_entity_poly.entity_id
_entity_poly.type
_entity_poly.pdbx_seq_one_letter_code
_entity_poly.pdbx_strand_id
1 'polypeptide(L)' 'MEVIYGLLPGMLLLGLVGVAVFFWAVRSGQYDDMDGAANRVLMDDDNDPEETEDQADKETQEQNEVRKDE' A
#
# COMPACT_ATOMS: atom_id res chain seq x y z
N MET A 1 28.66 -38.73 -10.64
CA MET A 1 29.51 -37.59 -10.23
C MET A 1 29.40 -36.39 -11.17
N GLU A 2 29.08 -36.58 -12.45
CA GLU A 2 28.97 -35.49 -13.45
C GLU A 2 27.92 -34.41 -13.12
N VAL A 3 26.77 -34.84 -12.58
CA VAL A 3 25.62 -33.97 -12.30
C VAL A 3 25.93 -32.87 -11.27
N ILE A 4 26.86 -33.11 -10.34
CA ILE A 4 27.30 -32.12 -9.36
C ILE A 4 27.96 -30.91 -10.04
N TYR A 5 28.69 -31.12 -11.15
CA TYR A 5 29.35 -30.03 -11.86
C TYR A 5 28.39 -29.08 -12.56
N GLY A 6 27.15 -29.49 -12.84
CA GLY A 6 26.08 -28.61 -13.33
C GLY A 6 25.27 -27.98 -12.20
N LEU A 7 24.92 -28.77 -11.17
CA LEU A 7 24.07 -28.32 -10.07
C LEU A 7 24.74 -27.26 -9.19
N LEU A 8 26.03 -27.43 -8.88
CA LEU A 8 26.76 -26.54 -7.98
C LEU A 8 26.86 -25.10 -8.53
N PRO A 9 27.30 -24.87 -9.78
CA PRO A 9 27.26 -23.53 -10.36
C PRO A 9 25.84 -23.04 -10.60
N GLY A 10 24.90 -23.92 -10.97
CA GLY A 10 23.50 -23.56 -11.17
C GLY A 10 22.83 -23.02 -9.90
N MET A 11 23.01 -23.70 -8.77
CA MET A 11 22.53 -23.22 -7.46
C MET A 11 23.21 -21.92 -7.03
N LEU A 12 24.51 -21.77 -7.26
CA LEU A 12 25.23 -20.53 -6.95
C LEU A 12 24.67 -19.35 -7.75
N LEU A 13 24.44 -19.54 -9.06
CA LEU A 13 23.86 -18.52 -9.93
C LEU A 13 22.43 -18.16 -9.49
N LEU A 14 21.60 -19.17 -9.20
CA LEU A 14 20.23 -18.96 -8.74
C LEU A 14 20.21 -18.18 -7.42
N GLY A 15 21.10 -18.53 -6.48
CA GLY A 15 21.26 -17.79 -5.22
C GLY A 15 21.67 -16.35 -5.45
N LEU A 16 22.63 -16.09 -6.35
CA LEU A 16 23.11 -14.75 -6.67
C LEU A 16 22.01 -13.90 -7.32
N VAL A 17 21.23 -14.49 -8.24
CA VAL A 17 20.05 -13.84 -8.82
C VAL A 17 19.02 -13.51 -7.74
N GLY A 18 18.73 -14.44 -6.83
CA GLY A 18 17.81 -14.20 -5.71
C GLY A 18 18.24 -13.03 -4.83
N VAL A 19 19.53 -12.96 -4.48
CA VAL A 19 20.10 -11.85 -3.69
C VAL A 19 20.02 -10.53 -4.47
N ALA A 20 20.34 -10.53 -5.76
CA ALA A 20 20.24 -9.32 -6.59
C ALA A 20 18.81 -8.79 -6.68
N VAL A 21 17.83 -9.68 -6.88
CA VAL A 21 16.40 -9.34 -6.89
C VAL A 21 15.95 -8.82 -5.52
N PHE A 22 16.39 -9.45 -4.43
CA PHE A 22 16.09 -9.00 -3.07
C PHE A 22 16.59 -7.58 -2.81
N PHE A 23 17.86 -7.28 -3.14
CA PHE A 23 18.40 -5.94 -2.98
C PHE A 23 17.69 -4.91 -3.86
N TRP A 24 17.30 -5.29 -5.09
CA TRP A 24 16.51 -4.43 -5.96
C TRP A 24 15.13 -4.12 -5.37
N ALA A 25 14.43 -5.12 -4.84
CA ALA A 25 13.11 -4.95 -4.21
C ALA A 25 13.18 -4.05 -2.97
N VAL A 26 14.19 -4.25 -2.11
CA VAL A 26 14.45 -3.38 -0.95
C VAL A 26 14.73 -1.94 -1.41
N ARG A 27 15.56 -1.76 -2.43
CA ARG A 27 15.89 -0.42 -2.97
C ARG A 27 14.71 0.27 -3.65
N SER A 28 13.75 -0.49 -4.17
CA SER A 28 12.56 0.02 -4.85
C SER A 28 11.49 0.57 -3.89
N GLY A 29 11.72 0.53 -2.56
CA GLY A 29 10.79 1.09 -1.59
C GLY A 29 9.50 0.29 -1.41
N GLN A 30 9.45 -0.97 -1.86
CA GLN A 30 8.26 -1.82 -1.75
C GLN A 30 7.84 -2.09 -0.28
N TYR A 31 8.75 -1.86 0.67
CA TYR A 31 8.51 -2.03 2.10
C TYR A 31 8.04 -0.75 2.80
N ASP A 32 8.10 0.43 2.17
CA ASP A 32 7.71 1.70 2.81
C ASP A 32 6.20 1.78 3.06
N ASP A 33 5.36 1.10 2.27
CA ASP A 33 3.90 1.08 2.44
C ASP A 33 3.41 0.03 3.45
N MET A 34 4.30 -0.83 3.97
CA MET A 34 3.92 -1.77 5.04
C MET A 34 3.68 -1.05 6.38
N ASP A 35 4.41 0.01 6.67
CA ASP A 35 4.19 0.85 7.86
C ASP A 35 2.83 1.57 7.81
N GLY A 36 2.43 2.05 6.63
CA GLY A 36 1.13 2.71 6.42
C GLY A 36 -0.07 1.76 6.56
N ALA A 37 0.07 0.51 6.11
CA ALA A 37 -0.99 -0.50 6.24
C ALA A 37 -1.23 -0.94 7.70
N ALA A 38 -0.16 -1.10 8.49
CA ALA A 38 -0.28 -1.42 9.92
C ALA A 38 -0.95 -0.30 10.73
N ASN A 39 -0.64 0.96 10.38
CA ASN A 39 -1.24 2.13 11.01
C ASN A 39 -2.77 2.20 10.79
N ARG A 40 -3.25 1.85 9.59
CA ARG A 40 -4.70 1.78 9.28
C ARG A 40 -5.42 0.70 10.10
N VAL A 41 -4.84 -0.49 10.23
CA VAL A 41 -5.46 -1.60 10.99
C VAL A 41 -5.58 -1.31 12.49
N LEU A 42 -4.66 -0.52 13.07
CA LEU A 42 -4.70 -0.15 14.49
C LEU A 42 -5.60 1.06 14.79
N MET A 43 -5.87 1.90 13.78
CA MET A 43 -6.64 3.14 13.93
C MET A 43 -8.08 3.05 13.38
N ASP A 44 -8.41 1.95 12.70
CA ASP A 44 -9.77 1.65 12.22
C ASP A 44 -10.75 1.29 13.35
N ASP A 45 -10.28 1.06 14.58
CA ASP A 45 -11.16 0.76 15.74
C ASP A 45 -11.65 2.03 16.47
N ASP A 46 -11.06 3.21 16.14
CA ASP A 46 -11.37 4.50 16.78
C ASP A 46 -12.19 5.45 15.89
N ASN A 47 -12.46 5.08 14.62
CA ASN A 47 -13.25 5.90 13.71
C ASN A 47 -14.59 5.22 13.44
N ASP A 48 -15.58 5.57 14.26
CA ASP A 48 -17.00 5.42 13.94
C ASP A 48 -17.26 5.97 12.51
N PRO A 49 -17.93 5.23 11.61
CA PRO A 49 -18.13 5.64 10.21
C PRO A 49 -19.21 6.72 10.03
N GLU A 50 -19.39 7.65 10.97
CA GLU A 50 -20.48 8.64 10.93
C GLU A 50 -20.09 10.06 10.48
N GLU A 51 -18.88 10.31 9.96
CA GLU A 51 -18.54 11.67 9.52
C GLU A 51 -17.67 11.73 8.26
N THR A 52 -18.14 11.25 7.11
CA THR A 52 -17.58 11.74 5.83
C THR A 52 -18.56 11.84 4.66
N GLU A 53 -19.78 11.32 4.77
CA GLU A 53 -20.77 11.44 3.68
C GLU A 53 -21.71 12.66 3.80
N ASP A 54 -21.72 13.35 4.94
CA ASP A 54 -22.74 14.36 5.26
C ASP A 54 -22.34 15.82 4.94
N GLN A 55 -21.09 16.07 4.50
CA GLN A 55 -20.59 17.42 4.24
C GLN A 55 -20.70 17.85 2.76
N ALA A 56 -20.83 16.92 1.81
CA ALA A 56 -21.00 17.27 0.39
C ALA A 56 -22.44 17.72 0.06
N ASP A 57 -23.44 17.24 0.81
CA ASP A 57 -24.86 17.58 0.57
C ASP A 57 -25.35 18.80 1.36
N LYS A 58 -24.70 19.16 2.48
CA LYS A 58 -25.09 20.34 3.28
C LYS A 58 -24.67 21.67 2.62
N GLU A 59 -23.50 21.73 1.98
CA GLU A 59 -23.07 22.93 1.25
C GLU A 59 -23.92 23.20 0.00
N THR A 60 -24.48 22.15 -0.61
CA THR A 60 -25.34 22.27 -1.80
C THR A 60 -26.78 22.65 -1.42
N GLN A 61 -27.27 22.28 -0.24
CA GLN A 61 -28.60 22.64 0.23
C GLN A 61 -28.68 24.08 0.76
N GLU A 62 -27.71 24.55 1.56
CA GLU A 62 -27.72 25.94 2.06
C GLU A 62 -27.61 26.97 0.92
N GLN A 63 -26.79 26.70 -0.11
CA GLN A 63 -26.66 27.61 -1.27
C GLN A 63 -27.90 27.65 -2.17
N ASN A 64 -28.75 26.62 -2.11
CA ASN A 64 -29.99 26.57 -2.90
C ASN A 64 -31.19 27.15 -2.14
N GLU A 65 -31.17 27.18 -0.80
CA GLU A 65 -32.17 27.89 0.00
C GLU A 65 -31.92 29.41 -0.03
N VAL A 66 -30.68 29.87 0.14
CA VAL A 66 -30.34 31.31 0.12
C VAL A 66 -30.66 31.97 -1.22
N ARG A 67 -30.54 31.25 -2.35
CA ARG A 67 -30.88 31.77 -3.69
C ARG A 67 -32.38 31.75 -4.02
N LYS A 68 -33.21 31.10 -3.20
CA LYS A 68 -34.66 31.04 -3.41
C LYS A 68 -35.40 32.20 -2.75
N ASP A 69 -34.70 32.90 -1.84
CA ASP A 69 -35.23 33.97 -1.01
C ASP A 69 -34.80 35.37 -1.50
N GLU A 70 -34.10 35.46 -2.64
CA GLU A 70 -33.65 36.69 -3.31
C GLU A 70 -34.49 37.04 -4.55
#